data_AF-A0A8I1PML9-F1
#
_entry.id   AF-A0A8I1PML9-F1
#
_cell.length_a   1.000
_cell.length_b   1.000
_cell.length_c   1.000
_cell.angle_alpha   90.00
_cell.angle_beta   90.00
_cell.angle_gamma   90.00
#
_symmetry.space_group_name_H-M   'P 1'
#
loop_
_entity.id
_entity.type
_entity.pdbx_description
1 polymer ?
#
loop_
_entity_poly.entity_id
_entity_poly.type
_entity_poly.pdbx_seq_one_letter_code
_entity_poly.pdbx_strand_id
1 'polypeptide(L)'
;MQSTLKPSSKISQKMKKIGTVDLPGNIVCLQRLEFVKRDSITMGMIVQRVADGETLKEIAKDWQIPHGLFYLWIMGSHDRMQAYKRALKVRADQEIHAALKNANSEYVMDKSGKLVLDKEGRPISRDVRWARLQVATSFKAAEKWDRERFGPREAKQDVQSISDDGVGELPRRLAGAFEARDNLPGLINKTPIDVR
;
A
#
# COMPACT_ATOMS: atom_id res chain seq x y z
N MET A 1 -40.01 73.01 -15.35
CA MET A 1 -40.28 71.88 -14.43
C MET A 1 -39.97 70.60 -15.20
N GLN A 2 -38.85 69.96 -14.90
CA GLN A 2 -38.76 68.60 -14.32
C GLN A 2 -39.33 67.51 -15.26
N SER A 3 -38.73 66.35 -15.52
CA SER A 3 -37.47 65.70 -15.17
C SER A 3 -37.48 64.33 -15.88
N THR A 4 -36.32 63.83 -16.34
CA THR A 4 -35.79 62.44 -16.16
C THR A 4 -36.70 61.21 -16.49
N LEU A 5 -36.33 60.04 -17.03
CA LEU A 5 -35.12 59.18 -17.01
C LEU A 5 -35.38 57.98 -17.97
N LYS A 6 -34.33 57.60 -18.73
CA LYS A 6 -33.89 56.27 -19.24
C LYS A 6 -34.89 55.23 -19.82
N PRO A 7 -34.58 54.61 -20.99
CA PRO A 7 -35.16 53.32 -21.35
C PRO A 7 -34.63 52.22 -20.40
N SER A 8 -35.59 51.49 -19.83
CA SER A 8 -35.38 50.41 -18.85
C SER A 8 -34.49 49.30 -19.41
N SER A 9 -33.42 49.01 -18.67
CA SER A 9 -32.49 47.92 -18.88
C SER A 9 -33.16 46.57 -18.66
N LYS A 10 -33.88 46.09 -19.66
CA LYS A 10 -34.22 44.67 -19.80
C LYS A 10 -33.64 44.10 -21.08
N ILE A 11 -32.37 44.46 -21.33
CA ILE A 11 -31.45 43.54 -21.99
C ILE A 11 -31.45 42.32 -21.09
N SER A 12 -32.19 41.31 -21.53
CA SER A 12 -32.28 39.99 -20.95
C SER A 12 -30.88 39.37 -21.00
N GLN A 13 -30.01 39.79 -20.08
CA GLN A 13 -28.87 39.03 -19.60
C GLN A 13 -29.44 37.83 -18.87
N LYS A 14 -29.97 36.89 -19.66
CA LYS A 14 -30.02 35.49 -19.29
C LYS A 14 -28.56 35.05 -19.32
N MET A 15 -27.81 35.39 -18.28
CA MET A 15 -26.49 34.85 -18.02
C MET A 15 -26.67 33.34 -18.01
N LYS A 16 -26.32 32.70 -19.13
CA LYS A 16 -26.04 31.27 -19.16
C LYS A 16 -25.09 31.07 -17.99
N LYS A 17 -25.50 30.28 -17.00
CA LYS A 17 -24.53 29.66 -16.08
C LYS A 17 -23.61 28.86 -16.98
N ILE A 18 -22.50 29.48 -17.36
CA ILE A 18 -21.36 28.84 -18.01
C ILE A 18 -21.02 27.72 -17.02
N GLY A 19 -21.37 26.49 -17.38
CA GLY A 19 -21.05 25.35 -16.54
C GLY A 19 -19.54 25.37 -16.37
N THR A 20 -19.02 24.81 -15.28
CA THR A 20 -17.55 24.75 -15.07
C THR A 20 -16.83 24.16 -16.30
N VAL A 21 -17.51 23.36 -17.12
CA VAL A 21 -17.07 22.79 -18.40
C VAL A 21 -16.79 23.82 -19.51
N ASP A 22 -17.47 24.97 -19.51
CA ASP A 22 -17.46 25.96 -20.60
C ASP A 22 -16.33 27.01 -20.46
N LEU A 23 -15.49 26.90 -19.43
CA LEU A 23 -14.28 27.70 -19.29
C LEU A 23 -13.26 27.28 -20.38
N PRO A 24 -12.61 28.23 -21.09
CA PRO A 24 -11.73 27.92 -22.21
C PRO A 24 -10.59 26.98 -21.83
N GLY A 25 -10.07 27.08 -20.60
CA GLY A 25 -9.07 26.14 -20.08
C GLY A 25 -9.58 24.70 -19.96
N ASN A 26 -10.84 24.50 -19.58
CA ASN A 26 -11.42 23.17 -19.41
C ASN A 26 -11.72 22.49 -20.75
N ILE A 27 -12.13 23.24 -21.76
CA ILE A 27 -12.33 22.72 -23.12
C ILE A 27 -11.00 22.21 -23.70
N VAL A 28 -9.91 22.96 -23.52
CA VAL A 28 -8.57 22.57 -24.00
C VAL A 28 -8.08 21.30 -23.29
N CYS A 29 -8.23 21.22 -21.95
CA CYS A 29 -7.84 20.02 -21.18
C CYS A 29 -8.63 18.77 -21.62
N LEU A 30 -9.92 18.91 -21.93
CA LEU A 30 -10.75 17.81 -22.42
C LEU A 30 -10.38 17.39 -23.84
N GLN A 31 -10.09 18.34 -24.74
CA GLN A 31 -9.61 18.03 -26.08
C GLN A 31 -8.28 17.25 -26.04
N ARG A 32 -7.35 17.66 -25.18
CA ARG A 32 -6.07 16.94 -24.97
C ARG A 32 -6.28 15.53 -24.47
N LEU A 33 -7.23 15.32 -23.56
CA LEU A 33 -7.59 13.98 -23.12
C LEU A 33 -8.11 13.12 -24.29
N GLU A 34 -8.91 13.67 -25.19
CA GLU A 34 -9.37 12.93 -26.37
C GLU A 34 -8.24 12.57 -27.33
N PHE A 35 -7.22 13.43 -27.49
CA PHE A 35 -6.00 13.07 -28.23
C PHE A 35 -5.25 11.91 -27.58
N VAL A 36 -5.04 11.99 -26.27
CA VAL A 36 -4.39 10.93 -25.46
C VAL A 36 -5.12 9.59 -25.61
N LYS A 37 -6.46 9.60 -25.62
CA LYS A 37 -7.28 8.38 -25.77
C LYS A 37 -7.18 7.73 -27.15
N ARG A 38 -6.97 8.52 -28.20
CA ARG A 38 -6.91 8.04 -29.59
C ARG A 38 -5.55 7.48 -29.96
N ASP A 39 -4.49 7.98 -29.33
CA ASP A 39 -3.14 7.52 -29.61
C ASP A 39 -2.88 6.14 -28.99
N SER A 40 -2.49 5.20 -29.86
CA SER A 40 -2.16 3.82 -29.51
C SER A 40 -0.90 3.68 -28.65
N ILE A 41 0.03 4.64 -28.73
CA ILE A 41 1.32 4.60 -28.02
C ILE A 41 1.17 5.05 -26.56
N THR A 42 0.14 5.86 -26.27
CA THR A 42 -0.13 6.44 -24.94
C THR A 42 -0.02 5.43 -23.81
N MET A 43 -0.63 4.25 -23.94
CA MET A 43 -0.60 3.25 -22.87
C MET A 43 0.81 2.73 -22.59
N GLY A 44 1.65 2.57 -23.62
CA GLY A 44 3.06 2.21 -23.46
C GLY A 44 3.82 3.29 -22.69
N MET A 45 3.58 4.56 -23.00
CA MET A 45 4.19 5.69 -22.26
C MET A 45 3.74 5.74 -20.79
N ILE A 46 2.45 5.48 -20.52
CA ILE A 46 1.93 5.43 -19.15
C ILE A 46 2.61 4.29 -18.38
N VAL A 47 2.69 3.10 -18.97
CA VAL A 47 3.34 1.94 -18.35
C VAL A 47 4.80 2.25 -18.01
N GLN A 48 5.55 2.84 -18.95
CA GLN A 48 6.94 3.24 -18.73
C GLN A 48 7.06 4.24 -17.58
N ARG A 49 6.34 5.37 -17.63
CA ARG A 49 6.42 6.42 -16.62
C ARG A 49 6.00 5.94 -15.23
N VAL A 50 4.96 5.10 -15.15
CA VAL A 50 4.51 4.51 -13.88
C VAL A 50 5.54 3.53 -13.34
N ALA A 51 6.15 2.71 -14.20
CA ALA A 51 7.24 1.83 -13.81
C ALA A 51 8.43 2.64 -13.26
N ASP A 52 8.78 3.76 -13.89
CA ASP A 52 9.84 4.67 -13.49
C ASP A 52 9.53 5.49 -12.22
N GLY A 53 8.34 5.33 -11.64
CA GLY A 53 7.99 5.90 -10.33
C GLY A 53 7.03 7.09 -10.37
N GLU A 54 6.60 7.55 -11.54
CA GLU A 54 5.59 8.60 -11.64
C GLU A 54 4.20 8.11 -11.26
N THR A 55 3.38 9.01 -10.74
CA THR A 55 1.96 8.77 -10.46
C THR A 55 1.10 9.20 -11.65
N LEU A 56 -0.10 8.60 -11.78
CA LEU A 56 -1.07 9.05 -12.79
C LEU A 56 -1.44 10.53 -12.65
N LYS A 57 -1.35 11.09 -11.43
CA LYS A 57 -1.60 12.50 -11.17
C LYS A 57 -0.50 13.39 -11.74
N GLU A 58 0.76 13.00 -11.62
CA GLU A 58 1.90 13.71 -12.20
C GLU A 58 1.83 13.65 -13.73
N ILE A 59 1.60 12.46 -14.29
CA ILE A 59 1.41 12.28 -15.73
C ILE A 59 0.26 13.15 -16.26
N ALA A 60 -0.89 13.14 -15.58
CA ALA A 60 -2.04 13.95 -15.98
C ALA A 60 -1.76 15.45 -15.87
N LYS A 61 -1.01 15.88 -14.85
CA LYS A 61 -0.60 17.28 -14.70
C LYS A 61 0.33 17.71 -15.83
N ASP A 62 1.31 16.88 -16.19
CA ASP A 62 2.28 17.18 -17.24
C ASP A 62 1.61 17.26 -18.61
N TRP A 63 0.64 16.38 -18.87
CA TRP A 63 -0.17 16.42 -20.09
C TRP A 63 -1.29 17.48 -20.04
N GLN A 64 -1.46 18.13 -18.88
CA GLN A 64 -2.52 19.11 -18.60
C GLN A 64 -3.91 18.55 -18.95
N ILE A 65 -4.19 17.33 -18.49
CA ILE A 65 -5.48 16.65 -18.66
C ILE A 65 -6.16 16.43 -17.31
N PRO A 66 -7.50 16.28 -17.28
CA PRO A 66 -8.21 16.04 -16.03
C PRO A 66 -7.90 14.65 -15.46
N HIS A 67 -7.17 14.60 -14.34
CA HIS A 67 -6.74 13.34 -13.70
C HIS A 67 -7.89 12.35 -13.44
N GLY A 68 -9.05 12.83 -12.96
CA GLY A 68 -10.19 11.95 -12.67
C GLY A 68 -10.73 11.24 -13.92
N LEU A 69 -10.86 11.97 -15.03
CA LEU A 69 -11.33 11.40 -16.30
C LEU A 69 -10.27 10.51 -16.95
N PHE A 70 -9.00 10.87 -16.80
CA PHE A 70 -7.88 10.06 -17.25
C PHE A 70 -7.83 8.70 -16.53
N TYR A 71 -8.00 8.72 -15.20
CA TYR A 71 -8.09 7.50 -14.40
C TYR A 71 -9.30 6.64 -14.80
N LEU A 72 -10.48 7.25 -14.95
CA LEU A 72 -11.68 6.55 -15.42
C LEU A 72 -11.49 5.90 -16.80
N TRP A 73 -10.78 6.56 -17.72
CA TRP A 73 -10.47 5.98 -19.02
C TRP A 73 -9.59 4.73 -18.92
N ILE A 74 -8.57 4.74 -18.06
CA ILE A 74 -7.73 3.56 -17.79
C ILE A 74 -8.57 2.44 -17.19
N MET A 75 -9.42 2.75 -16.20
CA MET A 75 -10.32 1.77 -15.57
C MET A 75 -11.35 1.19 -16.54
N GLY A 76 -11.79 1.96 -17.54
CA GLY A 76 -12.84 1.57 -18.48
C GLY A 76 -12.45 0.45 -19.46
N SER A 77 -11.25 -0.10 -19.40
CA SER A 77 -10.83 -1.27 -20.17
C SER A 77 -10.02 -2.22 -19.30
N HIS A 78 -10.33 -3.52 -19.41
CA HIS A 78 -9.60 -4.57 -18.71
C HIS A 78 -8.12 -4.54 -19.07
N ASP A 79 -7.78 -4.47 -20.36
CA ASP A 79 -6.40 -4.51 -20.84
C ASP A 79 -5.59 -3.31 -20.36
N ARG A 80 -6.17 -2.11 -20.41
CA ARG A 80 -5.51 -0.89 -19.90
C ARG A 80 -5.23 -0.99 -18.40
N MET A 81 -6.22 -1.45 -17.64
CA MET A 81 -6.06 -1.65 -16.21
C MET A 81 -5.01 -2.74 -15.89
N GLN A 82 -4.97 -3.84 -16.64
CA GLN A 82 -3.96 -4.88 -16.46
C GLN A 82 -2.56 -4.37 -16.78
N ALA A 83 -2.39 -3.62 -17.87
CA ALA A 83 -1.11 -3.00 -18.22
C ALA A 83 -0.63 -2.06 -17.09
N TYR A 84 -1.52 -1.22 -16.57
CA TYR A 84 -1.22 -0.34 -15.44
C TYR A 84 -0.84 -1.12 -14.16
N LYS A 85 -1.57 -2.19 -13.82
CA LYS A 85 -1.23 -3.06 -12.68
C LYS A 85 0.13 -3.71 -12.83
N ARG A 86 0.48 -4.19 -14.03
CA ARG A 86 1.81 -4.76 -14.33
C ARG A 86 2.91 -3.71 -14.15
N ALA A 87 2.68 -2.47 -14.59
CA ALA A 87 3.61 -1.37 -14.35
C ALA A 87 3.86 -1.13 -12.85
N LEU A 88 2.81 -1.16 -12.03
CA LEU A 88 2.93 -1.04 -10.57
C LEU A 88 3.73 -2.20 -9.95
N LYS A 89 3.61 -3.42 -10.47
CA LYS A 89 4.44 -4.55 -10.03
C LYS A 89 5.92 -4.33 -10.36
N VAL A 90 6.23 -3.80 -11.55
CA VAL A 90 7.62 -3.45 -11.92
C VAL A 90 8.17 -2.35 -11.02
N ARG A 91 7.38 -1.33 -10.73
CA ARG A 91 7.75 -0.27 -9.77
C ARG A 91 8.05 -0.83 -8.37
N ALA A 92 7.23 -1.78 -7.90
CA ALA A 92 7.43 -2.43 -6.60
C ALA A 92 8.79 -3.15 -6.52
N ASP A 93 9.15 -3.84 -7.60
CA ASP A 93 10.43 -4.54 -7.74
C ASP A 93 11.61 -3.56 -7.70
N GLN A 94 11.53 -2.46 -8.46
CA GLN A 94 12.54 -1.39 -8.46
C GLN A 94 12.72 -0.76 -7.08
N GLU A 95 11.64 -0.50 -6.35
CA GLU A 95 11.69 0.09 -5.00
C GLU A 95 12.44 -0.83 -4.03
N ILE A 96 12.22 -2.15 -4.11
CA ILE A 96 12.93 -3.13 -3.28
C ILE A 96 14.40 -3.19 -3.65
N HIS A 97 14.74 -3.23 -4.94
CA HIS A 97 16.13 -3.21 -5.39
C HIS A 97 16.86 -1.94 -4.93
N ALA A 98 16.19 -0.78 -5.01
CA ALA A 98 16.72 0.48 -4.49
C ALA A 98 16.90 0.45 -2.97
N ALA A 99 15.94 -0.11 -2.23
CA ALA A 99 16.02 -0.24 -0.78
C ALA A 99 17.16 -1.16 -0.34
N LEU A 100 17.38 -2.28 -1.02
CA LEU A 100 18.49 -3.20 -0.74
C LEU A 100 19.84 -2.58 -1.08
N LYS A 101 19.95 -1.90 -2.23
CA LYS A 101 21.17 -1.16 -2.61
C LYS A 101 21.51 -0.09 -1.57
N ASN A 102 20.50 0.64 -1.10
CA ASN A 102 20.67 1.64 -0.06
C ASN A 102 21.04 1.00 1.27
N ALA A 103 20.38 -0.08 1.70
CA ALA A 103 20.69 -0.76 2.96
C ALA A 103 22.15 -1.24 3.02
N ASN A 104 22.75 -1.61 1.89
CA ASN A 104 24.15 -2.04 1.79
C ASN A 104 25.16 -0.89 1.83
N SER A 105 24.76 0.38 1.74
CA SER A 105 25.72 1.49 1.81
C SER A 105 25.99 1.91 3.25
N GLU A 106 27.27 2.07 3.59
CA GLU A 106 27.76 2.45 4.93
C GLU A 106 27.26 3.83 5.37
N TYR A 107 27.05 4.73 4.41
CA TYR A 107 26.60 6.10 4.65
C TYR A 107 25.18 6.35 4.17
N VAL A 108 24.50 7.30 4.83
CA VAL A 108 23.17 7.76 4.43
C VAL A 108 23.25 8.54 3.12
N MET A 109 22.39 8.17 2.18
CA MET A 109 22.28 8.77 0.86
C MET A 109 20.93 9.50 0.73
N ASP A 110 20.91 10.59 -0.02
CA ASP A 110 19.70 11.30 -0.40
C ASP A 110 18.94 10.57 -1.54
N LYS A 111 17.78 11.09 -1.94
CA LYS A 111 16.98 10.54 -3.05
C LYS A 111 17.68 10.60 -4.42
N SER A 112 18.73 11.41 -4.54
CA SER A 112 19.52 11.58 -5.75
C SER A 112 20.78 10.70 -5.77
N GLY A 113 21.03 9.94 -4.70
CA GLY A 113 22.22 9.12 -4.53
C GLY A 113 23.47 9.88 -4.08
N LYS A 114 23.33 11.08 -3.48
CA LYS A 114 24.42 11.84 -2.87
C LYS A 114 24.51 11.57 -1.37
N LEU A 115 25.72 11.63 -0.82
CA LEU A 115 25.95 11.47 0.61
C LEU A 115 25.29 12.61 1.39
N VAL A 116 24.56 12.25 2.45
CA VAL A 116 24.04 13.20 3.43
C VAL A 116 25.14 13.51 4.43
N LEU A 117 25.44 14.80 4.58
CA LEU A 117 26.49 15.30 5.47
C LEU A 117 25.90 15.81 6.79
N ASP A 118 26.68 15.70 7.86
CA ASP A 118 26.41 16.33 9.16
C ASP A 118 26.65 17.86 9.08
N LYS A 119 26.46 18.55 10.21
CA LYS A 119 26.67 20.01 10.29
C LYS A 119 28.14 20.40 10.10
N GLU A 120 29.03 19.43 10.29
CA GLU A 120 30.48 19.54 10.18
C GLU A 120 31.00 19.09 8.79
N GLY A 121 30.10 18.71 7.86
CA GLY A 121 30.43 18.31 6.49
C GLY A 121 30.89 16.86 6.32
N ARG A 122 30.73 15.99 7.32
CA ARG A 122 31.11 14.56 7.28
C ARG A 122 29.94 13.67 6.91
N PRO A 123 30.16 12.58 6.15
CA PRO A 123 29.09 11.62 5.84
C PRO A 123 28.50 10.98 7.08
N ILE A 124 27.16 10.94 7.16
CA ILE A 124 26.46 10.32 8.27
C ILE A 124 26.51 8.79 8.10
N SER A 125 27.12 8.09 9.06
CA SER A 125 27.14 6.63 9.12
C SER A 125 25.74 6.07 9.43
N ARG A 126 25.40 4.97 8.78
CA ARG A 126 24.07 4.37 8.85
C ARG A 126 23.97 3.30 9.94
N ASP A 127 23.00 3.45 10.83
CA ASP A 127 22.63 2.43 11.82
C ASP A 127 21.93 1.24 11.13
N VAL A 128 22.29 0.01 11.51
CA VAL A 128 21.65 -1.24 11.07
C VAL A 128 20.13 -1.20 11.28
N ARG A 129 19.66 -0.57 12.38
CA ARG A 129 18.22 -0.40 12.65
C ARG A 129 17.53 0.46 11.59
N TRP A 130 18.21 1.49 11.10
CA TRP A 130 17.69 2.35 10.03
C TRP A 130 17.62 1.57 8.71
N ALA A 131 18.66 0.80 8.38
CA ALA A 131 18.67 -0.03 7.17
C ALA A 131 17.54 -1.07 7.19
N ARG A 132 17.36 -1.75 8.33
CA ARG A 132 16.26 -2.69 8.54
C ARG A 132 14.90 -2.03 8.39
N LEU A 133 14.72 -0.83 8.96
CA LEU A 133 13.47 -0.09 8.85
C LEU A 133 13.18 0.30 7.39
N GLN A 134 14.17 0.82 6.67
CA GLN A 134 14.01 1.20 5.26
C GLN A 134 13.56 0.01 4.41
N VAL A 135 14.24 -1.13 4.55
CA VAL A 135 13.89 -2.36 3.83
C VAL A 135 12.47 -2.82 4.21
N ALA A 136 12.15 -2.89 5.50
CA ALA A 136 10.82 -3.30 5.97
C ALA A 136 9.70 -2.41 5.44
N THR A 137 9.89 -1.08 5.46
CA THR A 137 8.93 -0.12 4.90
C THR A 137 8.77 -0.30 3.39
N SER A 138 9.87 -0.56 2.67
CA SER A 138 9.83 -0.75 1.22
C SER A 138 9.09 -2.03 0.84
N PHE A 139 9.30 -3.14 1.56
CA PHE A 139 8.51 -4.36 1.40
C PHE A 139 7.01 -4.12 1.69
N LYS A 140 6.69 -3.32 2.72
CA LYS A 140 5.29 -2.97 3.03
C LYS A 140 4.64 -2.08 1.96
N ALA A 141 5.40 -1.20 1.33
CA ALA A 141 4.92 -0.43 0.19
C ALA A 141 4.70 -1.34 -1.03
N ALA A 142 5.67 -2.20 -1.33
CA ALA A 142 5.62 -3.16 -2.43
C ALA A 142 4.46 -4.16 -2.30
N GLU A 143 4.12 -4.59 -1.07
CA GLU A 143 2.94 -5.43 -0.77
C GLU A 143 1.64 -4.81 -1.31
N LYS A 144 1.49 -3.48 -1.32
CA LYS A 144 0.29 -2.83 -1.87
C LYS A 144 0.16 -2.97 -3.38
N TRP A 145 1.27 -3.13 -4.10
CA TRP A 145 1.29 -3.17 -5.55
C TRP A 145 1.45 -4.59 -6.10
N ASP A 146 2.18 -5.46 -5.38
CA ASP A 146 2.34 -6.87 -5.70
C ASP A 146 2.24 -7.76 -4.45
N ARG A 147 1.00 -7.92 -3.96
CA ARG A 147 0.72 -8.78 -2.80
C ARG A 147 1.06 -10.24 -3.02
N GLU A 148 0.99 -10.71 -4.26
CA GLU A 148 1.32 -12.10 -4.62
C GLU A 148 2.80 -12.41 -4.34
N ARG A 149 3.70 -11.47 -4.65
CA ARG A 149 5.14 -11.63 -4.44
C ARG A 149 5.59 -11.23 -3.03
N PHE A 150 5.05 -10.13 -2.51
CA PHE A 150 5.56 -9.48 -1.29
C PHE A 150 4.60 -9.52 -0.11
N GLY A 151 3.40 -10.06 -0.30
CA GLY A 151 2.44 -10.23 0.78
C GLY A 151 2.83 -11.35 1.73
N PRO A 152 2.19 -11.40 2.91
CA PRO A 152 2.38 -12.51 3.83
C PRO A 152 2.01 -13.81 3.12
N ARG A 153 2.97 -14.73 3.05
CA ARG A 153 2.66 -16.10 2.67
C ARG A 153 1.87 -16.69 3.82
N GLU A 154 0.66 -17.17 3.54
CA GLU A 154 -0.04 -18.01 4.50
C GLU A 154 0.90 -19.18 4.80
N ALA A 155 1.34 -19.27 6.06
CA ALA A 155 2.01 -20.48 6.52
C ALA A 155 1.02 -21.60 6.19
N LYS A 156 1.44 -22.56 5.35
CA LYS A 156 0.67 -23.79 5.17
C LYS A 156 0.40 -24.28 6.59
N GLN A 157 -0.87 -24.22 7.01
CA GLN A 157 -1.28 -24.98 8.18
C GLN A 157 -0.98 -26.41 7.77
N ASP A 158 0.10 -26.97 8.30
CA ASP A 158 0.22 -28.41 8.41
C ASP A 158 -0.97 -28.80 9.28
N VAL A 159 -2.10 -29.07 8.64
CA VAL A 159 -3.18 -29.82 9.23
C VAL A 159 -2.60 -31.21 9.38
N GLN A 160 -1.78 -31.40 10.41
CA GLN A 160 -1.77 -32.66 11.11
C GLN A 160 -3.20 -32.83 11.59
N SER A 161 -3.99 -33.50 10.75
CA SER A 161 -5.17 -34.20 11.20
C SER A 161 -4.66 -35.09 12.34
N ILE A 162 -4.85 -34.63 13.57
CA ILE A 162 -4.84 -35.52 14.72
C ILE A 162 -5.98 -36.47 14.39
N SER A 163 -5.63 -37.64 13.89
CA SER A 163 -6.57 -38.74 13.78
C SER A 163 -7.14 -38.97 15.18
N ASP A 164 -8.46 -39.06 15.25
CA ASP A 164 -9.28 -39.20 16.44
C ASP A 164 -9.13 -40.61 17.09
N ASP A 165 -7.95 -41.21 16.98
CA ASP A 165 -7.63 -42.56 17.45
C ASP A 165 -6.89 -42.53 18.80
N GLY A 166 -6.54 -41.35 19.32
CA GLY A 166 -5.69 -41.18 20.51
C GLY A 166 -6.42 -40.85 21.83
N VAL A 167 -7.73 -40.59 21.81
CA VAL A 167 -8.46 -40.12 23.02
C VAL A 167 -8.70 -41.23 24.05
N GLY A 168 -8.51 -42.51 23.67
CA GLY A 168 -8.78 -43.66 24.53
C GLY A 168 -7.65 -44.13 25.46
N GLU A 169 -6.41 -43.65 25.29
CA GLU A 169 -5.24 -44.26 25.96
C GLU A 169 -4.78 -43.55 27.24
N LEU A 170 -5.08 -42.25 27.38
CA LEU A 170 -4.80 -41.48 28.60
C LEU A 170 -5.71 -41.86 29.80
N PRO A 171 -7.01 -42.14 29.63
CA PRO A 171 -7.87 -42.54 30.74
C PRO A 171 -7.50 -43.90 31.34
N ARG A 172 -7.04 -44.86 30.52
CA ARG A 172 -6.62 -46.19 30.99
C ARG A 172 -5.32 -46.16 31.80
N ARG A 173 -4.38 -45.28 31.42
CA ARG A 173 -3.14 -45.06 32.18
C ARG A 173 -3.38 -44.39 33.53
N LEU A 174 -4.40 -43.53 33.63
CA LEU A 174 -4.74 -42.85 34.88
C LEU A 174 -5.54 -43.76 35.84
N ALA A 175 -6.42 -44.63 35.32
CA ALA A 175 -7.19 -45.57 36.12
C ALA A 175 -6.32 -46.63 36.83
N GLY A 176 -5.30 -47.18 36.16
CA GLY A 176 -4.38 -48.14 36.78
C GLY A 176 -3.44 -47.53 37.83
N ALA A 177 -3.22 -46.21 37.80
CA ALA A 177 -2.32 -45.53 38.73
C ALA A 177 -2.98 -45.17 40.08
N PHE A 178 -4.31 -45.17 40.15
CA PHE A 178 -5.05 -44.86 41.38
C PHE A 178 -5.35 -46.10 42.22
N GLU A 179 -5.57 -47.28 41.62
CA GLU A 179 -5.83 -48.52 42.36
C GLU A 179 -4.61 -49.08 43.13
N ALA A 180 -3.38 -48.62 42.81
CA ALA A 180 -2.15 -49.06 43.46
C ALA A 180 -1.81 -48.27 44.75
N ARG A 181 -2.59 -47.25 45.15
CA ARG A 181 -2.28 -46.39 46.29
C ARG A 181 -2.97 -46.76 47.61
N ASP A 182 -4.01 -47.58 47.59
CA ASP A 182 -4.79 -47.91 48.80
C ASP A 182 -4.26 -49.13 49.58
N ASN A 183 -3.16 -49.76 49.14
CA ASN A 183 -2.59 -50.97 49.77
C ASN A 183 -1.14 -50.84 50.26
N LEU A 184 -0.65 -49.63 50.57
CA LEU A 184 0.67 -49.46 51.19
C LEU A 184 0.55 -49.28 52.71
N PRO A 185 1.08 -50.22 53.52
CA PRO A 185 1.05 -50.10 54.97
C PRO A 185 2.09 -49.08 55.45
N GLY A 186 1.62 -48.07 56.17
CA GLY A 186 2.48 -47.21 56.99
C GLY A 186 2.54 -45.76 56.54
N LEU A 187 1.59 -44.94 57.01
CA LEU A 187 1.84 -43.52 57.26
C LEU A 187 1.04 -43.09 58.48
N ILE A 188 1.77 -43.09 59.59
CA ILE A 188 1.37 -42.68 60.94
C ILE A 188 1.21 -41.15 60.97
N ASN A 189 0.08 -40.73 61.54
CA ASN A 189 -0.31 -39.41 62.08
C ASN A 189 0.79 -38.34 62.21
N LYS A 190 0.52 -37.15 61.67
CA LYS A 190 0.99 -35.88 62.27
C LYS A 190 -0.13 -34.84 62.28
N THR A 191 -0.38 -34.31 63.47
CA THR A 191 -1.46 -33.39 63.89
C THR A 191 -1.42 -32.02 63.21
N PRO A 192 -2.55 -31.30 63.14
CA PRO A 192 -2.62 -29.97 62.53
C PRO A 192 -2.09 -28.88 63.47
N ILE A 193 -1.35 -27.92 62.89
CA ILE A 193 -0.81 -26.74 63.57
C ILE A 193 -1.87 -25.64 63.56
N ASP A 194 -2.20 -25.14 64.74
CA ASP A 194 -3.18 -24.07 64.98
C ASP A 194 -2.51 -22.70 64.81
N VAL A 195 -3.14 -21.79 64.09
CA VAL A 195 -2.62 -20.46 63.75
C VAL A 195 -3.37 -19.42 64.58
N ARG A 196 -2.66 -18.69 65.45
CA ARG A 196 -3.13 -17.46 66.09
C ARG A 196 -2.75 -16.24 65.28
#